data_AF-A0A8X6PG45-F1
#
_entry.id   AF-A0A8X6PG45-F1
#
_cell.length_a   1.000
_cell.length_b   1.000
_cell.length_c   1.000
_cell.angle_alpha   90.00
_cell.angle_beta   90.00
_cell.angle_gamma   90.00
#
_symmetry.space_group_name_H-M   'P 1'
#
loop_
_entity.id
_entity.type
_entity.pdbx_description
1 polymer ?
#
loop_
_entity_poly.entity_id
_entity_poly.type
_entity_poly.pdbx_seq_one_letter_code
_entity_poly.pdbx_strand_id
1 'polypeptide(L)' 'MDANDQVLLPQEIEAYLESLDPILIPDIGSPKWLTQRERIHNLSLQASLDVKSNREEIVKEYLVTLQKVMPPLFSYF' A
#
# COMPACT_ATOMS: atom_id res chain seq x y z
N MET A 1 -11.21 4.80 -23.22
CA MET A 1 -11.14 4.22 -21.86
C MET A 1 -10.18 3.07 -21.97
N ASP A 2 -8.89 3.38 -21.84
CA ASP A 2 -7.83 2.43 -22.13
C ASP A 2 -7.60 1.52 -20.92
N ALA A 3 -7.53 0.21 -21.18
CA ALA A 3 -7.47 -0.86 -20.20
C ALA A 3 -6.13 -0.96 -19.44
N ASN A 4 -5.43 0.16 -19.20
CA ASN A 4 -4.01 0.16 -18.83
C ASN A 4 -3.65 0.94 -17.55
N ASP A 5 -4.63 1.50 -16.83
CA ASP A 5 -4.38 2.24 -15.57
C ASP A 5 -4.51 1.33 -14.33
N GLN A 6 -4.15 0.06 -14.44
CA GLN A 6 -4.12 -0.87 -13.30
C GLN A 6 -2.76 -1.56 -13.24
N VAL A 7 -2.03 -1.27 -12.15
CA VAL A 7 -0.67 -1.76 -11.90
C VAL A 7 -0.71 -3.04 -11.08
N LEU A 8 -1.72 -3.20 -10.23
CA LEU A 8 -1.92 -4.37 -9.39
C LEU A 8 -3.33 -4.92 -9.54
N LEU A 9 -3.46 -6.23 -9.61
CA LEU A 9 -4.73 -6.93 -9.46
C LEU A 9 -5.23 -6.79 -8.01
N PRO A 10 -6.55 -6.86 -7.76
CA PRO A 10 -7.09 -6.71 -6.40
C PRO A 10 -6.49 -7.69 -5.39
N GLN A 11 -6.25 -8.93 -5.81
CA GLN A 11 -5.62 -9.99 -5.00
C GLN A 11 -4.15 -9.65 -4.66
N GLU A 12 -3.44 -8.98 -5.55
CA GLU A 12 -2.06 -8.55 -5.30
C GLU A 12 -2.04 -7.39 -4.31
N ILE A 13 -3.00 -6.47 -4.37
CA ILE A 13 -3.15 -5.38 -3.41
C ILE A 13 -3.33 -5.95 -2.00
N GLU A 14 -4.27 -6.88 -1.83
CA GLU A 14 -4.54 -7.56 -0.55
C GLU A 14 -3.30 -8.27 -0.02
N ALA A 15 -2.71 -9.15 -0.84
CA ALA A 15 -1.52 -9.92 -0.45
C ALA A 15 -0.33 -9.02 -0.09
N TYR A 16 -0.12 -7.93 -0.83
CA TYR A 16 0.97 -7.00 -0.54
C TYR A 16 0.73 -6.28 0.77
N LEU A 17 -0.48 -5.76 1.01
CA LEU A 17 -0.83 -5.04 2.23
C LEU A 17 -0.75 -5.92 3.48
N GLU A 18 -1.23 -7.16 3.41
CA GLU A 18 -1.10 -8.13 4.50
C GLU A 18 0.37 -8.39 4.85
N SER A 19 1.21 -8.57 3.82
CA SER A 19 2.63 -8.88 3.95
C SER A 19 3.53 -7.72 4.44
N LEU A 20 2.99 -6.51 4.60
CA LEU A 20 3.77 -5.36 5.07
C LEU A 20 4.10 -5.51 6.56
N ASP A 21 5.38 -5.70 6.88
CA ASP A 21 5.83 -5.83 8.27
C ASP A 21 6.79 -4.71 8.67
N PRO A 22 6.89 -4.37 9.97
CA PRO A 22 7.96 -3.53 10.46
C PRO A 22 9.34 -4.11 10.08
N ILE A 23 10.20 -3.27 9.51
CA ILE A 23 11.59 -3.63 9.22
C ILE A 23 12.49 -2.90 10.23
N LEU A 24 13.38 -3.65 10.86
CA LEU A 24 14.36 -3.07 11.78
C LEU A 24 15.41 -2.27 11.00
N ILE A 25 15.92 -1.19 11.59
CA ILE A 25 16.93 -0.33 10.94
C ILE A 25 18.14 -1.10 10.41
N PRO A 26 18.71 -2.10 11.12
CA PRO A 26 19.84 -2.87 10.61
C PRO A 26 19.53 -3.69 9.34
N ASP A 27 18.26 -3.99 9.09
CA ASP A 27 17.81 -4.80 7.95
C ASP A 27 17.53 -3.96 6.70
N ILE A 28 17.74 -2.64 6.76
CA ILE A 28 17.61 -1.76 5.59
C ILE A 28 18.64 -2.17 4.53
N GLY A 29 18.20 -2.28 3.28
CA GLY A 29 19.02 -2.76 2.17
C GLY A 29 19.12 -4.28 2.05
N SER A 30 18.56 -5.03 3.01
CA SER A 30 18.42 -6.49 2.87
C SER A 30 17.48 -6.86 1.71
N PRO A 31 17.55 -8.09 1.20
CA PRO A 31 16.60 -8.58 0.19
C PRO A 31 15.12 -8.42 0.64
N LYS A 32 14.82 -8.68 1.91
CA LYS A 32 13.48 -8.47 2.49
C LYS A 32 13.05 -7.01 2.36
N TRP A 33 13.94 -6.07 2.70
CA TRP A 33 13.66 -4.65 2.58
C TRP A 33 13.42 -4.21 1.13
N LEU A 34 14.24 -4.70 0.19
CA LEU A 34 14.08 -4.40 -1.22
C LEU A 34 12.73 -4.87 -1.75
N THR A 35 12.33 -6.10 -1.44
CA THR A 35 11.03 -6.66 -1.84
C THR A 35 9.87 -5.86 -1.24
N GLN A 36 9.93 -5.54 0.06
CA GLN A 36 8.85 -4.75 0.68
C GLN A 36 8.77 -3.33 0.11
N ARG A 37 9.92 -2.71 -0.19
CA ARG A 37 9.97 -1.39 -0.83
C ARG A 37 9.30 -1.39 -2.20
N GLU A 38 9.53 -2.43 -3.00
CA GLU A 38 8.89 -2.59 -4.31
C GLU A 38 7.37 -2.75 -4.19
N ARG A 39 6.90 -3.57 -3.24
CA ARG A 39 5.46 -3.70 -2.95
C ARG A 39 4.82 -2.37 -2.57
N ILE A 40 5.44 -1.62 -1.66
CA ILE A 40 4.97 -0.28 -1.25
C ILE A 40 4.95 0.68 -2.44
N HIS A 41 5.96 0.64 -3.31
CA HIS A 41 6.00 1.48 -4.50
C HIS A 41 4.82 1.20 -5.43
N ASN A 42 4.56 -0.08 -5.73
CA ASN A 42 3.46 -0.49 -6.61
C ASN A 42 2.09 -0.14 -6.02
N LEU A 43 1.91 -0.32 -4.70
CA LEU A 43 0.70 0.12 -3.99
C LEU A 43 0.49 1.62 -4.10
N SER A 44 1.55 2.44 -3.97
CA SER A 44 1.44 3.90 -4.10
C SER A 44 1.05 4.33 -5.53
N LEU A 45 1.56 3.61 -6.54
CA LEU A 45 1.25 3.89 -7.93
C LEU A 45 -0.22 3.53 -8.21
N GLN A 46 -0.69 2.38 -7.74
CA GLN A 46 -2.09 1.98 -7.85
C GLN A 46 -3.02 3.00 -7.16
N ALA A 47 -2.71 3.41 -5.93
CA ALA A 47 -3.49 4.41 -5.21
C ALA A 47 -3.56 5.76 -5.97
N SER A 48 -2.44 6.18 -6.56
CA SER A 48 -2.38 7.42 -7.37
C SER A 48 -3.25 7.33 -8.63
N LEU A 49 -3.27 6.15 -9.27
CA LEU A 49 -4.14 5.90 -10.43
C LEU A 49 -5.61 5.87 -10.04
N ASP A 50 -5.95 5.26 -8.90
CA ASP A 50 -7.32 5.19 -8.42
C ASP A 50 -7.91 6.59 -8.19
N VAL A 51 -7.14 7.48 -7.54
CA VAL A 51 -7.52 8.89 -7.38
C VAL A 51 -7.67 9.60 -8.73
N LYS A 52 -6.70 9.43 -9.64
CA LYS A 52 -6.73 10.08 -10.96
C LYS A 52 -7.92 9.63 -11.81
N SER A 53 -8.28 8.35 -11.72
CA SER A 53 -9.40 7.76 -12.45
C SER A 53 -10.74 7.89 -11.72
N ASN A 54 -10.78 8.58 -10.58
CA ASN A 54 -11.95 8.73 -9.71
C ASN A 54 -12.60 7.37 -9.36
N ARG A 55 -11.76 6.35 -9.16
CA ARG A 55 -12.13 5.02 -8.70
C ARG A 55 -12.07 4.96 -7.17
N GLU A 56 -12.63 3.89 -6.62
CA GLU A 56 -12.57 3.61 -5.19
C GLU A 56 -11.12 3.45 -4.71
N GLU A 57 -10.78 4.09 -3.58
CA GLU A 57 -9.43 4.10 -2.99
C GLU A 57 -9.13 2.82 -2.21
N ILE A 58 -9.17 1.66 -2.86
CA ILE A 58 -9.08 0.33 -2.23
C ILE A 58 -7.82 0.19 -1.35
N VAL A 59 -6.67 0.67 -1.83
CA VAL A 59 -5.39 0.59 -1.09
C VAL A 59 -5.49 1.29 0.27
N LYS A 60 -6.14 2.46 0.33
CA LYS A 60 -6.29 3.24 1.56
C LYS A 60 -7.24 2.57 2.53
N GLU A 61 -8.39 2.10 2.05
CA GLU A 61 -9.37 1.41 2.89
C GLU A 61 -8.78 0.15 3.54
N TYR A 62 -8.00 -0.63 2.79
CA TYR A 62 -7.30 -1.79 3.35
C TYR A 62 -6.20 -1.39 4.34
N LEU A 63 -5.43 -0.33 4.10
CA LEU A 63 -4.42 0.16 5.04
C LEU A 63 -5.03 0.52 6.40
N VAL A 64 -6.20 1.17 6.40
CA VAL A 64 -6.97 1.50 7.61
C VAL A 64 -7.52 0.24 8.27
N THR A 65 -8.13 -0.66 7.49
CA THR A 65 -8.73 -1.91 7.98
C THR A 65 -7.70 -2.82 8.63
N LEU A 66 -6.53 -2.97 8.01
CA LEU A 66 -5.42 -3.78 8.52
C LEU A 66 -4.62 -3.08 9.64
N GLN A 67 -5.02 -1.87 10.04
CA GLN A 67 -4.33 -1.04 11.05
C GLN A 67 -2.84 -0.84 10.74
N LYS A 68 -2.47 -0.88 9.45
CA LYS A 68 -1.09 -0.63 9.00
C LYS A 68 -0.74 0.86 9.08
N VAL A 69 -1.74 1.71 9.21
CA VAL A 69 -1.59 3.13 9.56
C VAL A 69 -2.06 3.31 10.99
N MET A 70 -1.21 3.87 11.85
CA MET A 70 -1.66 4.33 13.16
C MET A 70 -2.71 5.43 12.95
N PRO A 71 -3.91 5.35 13.56
CA PRO A 71 -4.87 6.44 13.50
C PRO A 71 -4.22 7.71 14.05
N PRO A 72 -4.43 8.88 13.41
CA PRO A 72 -3.80 10.11 13.84
C PRO A 72 -4.16 10.37 15.31
N LEU A 73 -3.13 10.59 16.13
CA LEU A 73 -3.19 10.83 17.58
C LEU A 73 -4.12 12.01 17.96
N PHE A 74 -4.53 12.82 16.98
CA PHE A 74 -5.43 13.97 17.15
C PHE A 74 -6.91 13.62 17.27
N SER A 75 -7.30 12.34 17.20
CA SER A 75 -8.72 11.93 17.32
C SER A 75 -9.21 11.82 18.78
N TYR A 76 -8.40 12.22 19.76
CA TYR A 76 -8.68 12.08 21.20
C TYR A 76 -8.69 13.42 21.97
N PHE A 77 -8.77 14.57 21.30
CA PHE A 77 -8.92 15.90 21.92
C PHE A 77 -10.13 16.66 21.37
#